data_AF-A0A364RDM9-F1
#
_entry.id   AF-A0A364RDM9-F1
#
_cell.length_a   1.000
_cell.length_b   1.000
_cell.length_c   1.000
_cell.angle_alpha   90.00
_cell.angle_beta   90.00
_cell.angle_gamma   90.00
#
_symmetry.space_group_name_H-M   'P 1'
#
loop_
_entity.id
_entity.type
_entity.pdbx_description
1 polymer ?
#
loop_
_entity_poly.entity_id
_entity_poly.type
_entity_poly.pdbx_seq_one_letter_code
_entity_poly.pdbx_strand_id
1 'polypeptide(L)'
;MLYTLLLLLFPFYLMGTDTLLLQQDIEKDYAILQKNSRYIIDDNATTNPSFETVTADLQLLQLAASLDLAKANHTSKKAGNHEITSWIFPDGDIKALHQIESTINLDTVVTQRYLENRPPTQLHIKNNFTFRTYVIATKSNPIKLYYLTEAEQGLLKYKIENRQVQIGYSGKKEGLDDVLPRYEKEVEQLLQSIK
;
A
#
# COMPACT_ATOMS: atom_id res chain seq x y z
N MET A 1 -13.57 6.31 -45.24
CA MET A 1 -13.54 5.12 -44.36
C MET A 1 -12.17 5.06 -43.72
N LEU A 2 -12.04 5.61 -42.51
CA LEU A 2 -10.75 5.86 -41.85
C LEU A 2 -10.90 5.57 -40.35
N TYR A 3 -11.23 4.35 -39.97
CA TYR A 3 -11.26 3.91 -38.56
C TYR A 3 -11.16 2.39 -38.49
N THR A 4 -9.96 1.84 -38.64
CA THR A 4 -9.67 0.47 -38.24
C THR A 4 -8.17 0.29 -38.13
N LEU A 5 -7.73 -0.32 -37.02
CA LEU A 5 -6.35 -0.64 -36.63
C LEU A 5 -5.53 0.48 -35.96
N LEU A 6 -6.03 0.98 -34.82
CA LEU A 6 -5.17 1.55 -33.77
C LEU A 6 -5.46 0.84 -32.43
N LEU A 7 -5.30 -0.48 -32.42
CA LEU A 7 -5.55 -1.32 -31.23
C LEU A 7 -4.70 -2.60 -31.33
N LEU A 8 -3.38 -2.45 -31.34
CA LEU A 8 -2.43 -3.55 -31.16
C LEU A 8 -1.06 -3.01 -30.76
N LEU A 9 -1.02 -2.25 -29.67
CA LEU A 9 0.19 -1.94 -28.92
C LEU A 9 -0.06 -2.24 -27.44
N PHE A 10 -0.35 -3.51 -27.13
CA PHE A 10 -0.03 -4.06 -25.83
C PHE A 10 1.21 -4.92 -26.01
N PRO A 11 2.43 -4.36 -25.88
CA PRO A 11 3.57 -5.22 -25.64
C PRO A 11 3.33 -5.89 -24.28
N PHE A 12 3.45 -7.21 -24.28
CA PHE A 12 3.58 -8.02 -23.07
C PHE A 12 4.67 -7.42 -22.17
N TYR A 13 4.28 -6.68 -21.13
CA TYR A 13 5.14 -6.38 -20.00
C TYR A 13 5.20 -7.61 -19.09
N LEU A 14 5.95 -8.61 -19.54
CA LEU A 14 6.41 -9.71 -18.71
C LEU A 14 7.92 -9.54 -18.51
N MET A 15 8.35 -8.50 -17.79
CA MET A 15 9.74 -8.36 -17.34
C MET A 15 9.81 -7.54 -16.04
N GLY A 16 10.29 -8.17 -14.96
CA GLY A 16 10.92 -7.55 -13.79
C GLY A 16 10.02 -6.71 -12.88
N THR A 17 9.72 -7.23 -11.69
CA THR A 17 9.16 -6.51 -10.52
C THR A 17 10.12 -5.48 -9.90
N ASP A 18 11.22 -5.13 -10.58
CA ASP A 18 12.27 -4.21 -10.13
C ASP A 18 11.91 -2.72 -10.31
N THR A 19 10.65 -2.41 -10.65
CA THR A 19 10.18 -1.03 -10.82
C THR A 19 9.56 -0.52 -9.53
N LEU A 20 9.94 0.69 -9.11
CA LEU A 20 9.26 1.40 -8.02
C LEU A 20 7.84 1.79 -8.47
N LEU A 21 6.83 1.34 -7.75
CA LEU A 21 5.41 1.57 -8.07
C LEU A 21 4.77 2.69 -7.25
N LEU A 22 5.53 3.35 -6.35
CA LEU A 22 5.00 4.32 -5.38
C LEU A 22 4.22 5.46 -6.03
N GLN A 23 4.73 6.07 -7.10
CA GLN A 23 4.05 7.17 -7.77
C GLN A 23 2.70 6.73 -8.33
N GLN A 24 2.68 5.55 -8.98
CA GLN A 24 1.48 5.01 -9.59
C GLN A 24 0.42 4.66 -8.55
N ASP A 25 0.85 4.15 -7.39
CA ASP A 25 -0.05 3.87 -6.27
C ASP A 25 -0.59 5.14 -5.63
N ILE A 26 0.24 6.17 -5.42
CA ILE A 26 -0.24 7.45 -4.88
C ILE A 26 -1.29 8.08 -5.81
N GLU A 27 -1.05 8.10 -7.12
CA GLU A 27 -1.99 8.64 -8.10
C GLU A 27 -3.32 7.89 -8.10
N LYS A 28 -3.24 6.55 -8.06
CA LYS A 28 -4.41 5.69 -7.98
C LYS A 28 -5.21 5.93 -6.69
N ASP A 29 -4.53 5.97 -5.57
CA ASP A 29 -5.15 6.12 -4.26
C ASP A 29 -5.79 7.49 -4.10
N TYR A 30 -5.11 8.53 -4.59
CA TYR A 30 -5.70 9.86 -4.71
C TYR A 30 -7.00 9.84 -5.52
N ALA A 31 -7.01 9.17 -6.68
CA ALA A 31 -8.20 9.06 -7.51
C ALA A 31 -9.33 8.25 -6.84
N ILE A 32 -9.00 7.22 -6.06
CA ILE A 32 -9.98 6.44 -5.28
C ILE A 32 -10.60 7.32 -4.20
N LEU A 33 -9.79 8.02 -3.41
CA LEU A 33 -10.25 8.92 -2.35
C LEU A 33 -11.11 10.06 -2.91
N GLN A 34 -10.72 10.64 -4.05
CA GLN A 34 -11.48 11.72 -4.66
C GLN A 34 -12.87 11.25 -5.16
N LYS A 35 -12.97 10.02 -5.68
CA LYS A 35 -14.23 9.47 -6.21
C LYS A 35 -15.14 8.90 -5.14
N ASN A 36 -14.58 8.39 -4.06
CA ASN A 36 -15.32 7.65 -3.04
C ASN A 36 -15.55 8.52 -1.82
N SER A 37 -16.78 8.96 -1.56
CA SER A 37 -17.09 9.75 -0.36
C SER A 37 -17.31 8.92 0.91
N ARG A 38 -17.07 7.60 0.86
CA ARG A 38 -17.38 6.66 1.95
C ARG A 38 -16.11 6.08 2.58
N TYR A 39 -15.30 6.97 3.15
CA TYR A 39 -14.17 6.62 3.99
C TYR A 39 -14.15 7.50 5.25
N ILE A 40 -13.43 7.03 6.25
CA ILE A 40 -13.15 7.71 7.51
C ILE A 40 -11.63 7.87 7.59
N ILE A 41 -11.18 9.06 7.99
CA ILE A 41 -9.77 9.33 8.23
C ILE A 41 -9.57 9.32 9.75
N ASP A 42 -8.69 8.44 10.22
CA ASP A 42 -8.21 8.43 11.60
C ASP A 42 -6.78 8.96 11.62
N ASP A 43 -6.56 10.09 12.28
CA ASP A 43 -5.27 10.79 12.34
C ASP A 43 -4.92 11.07 13.80
N ASN A 44 -3.76 10.59 14.23
CA ASN A 44 -3.32 10.74 15.62
C ASN A 44 -2.79 12.15 15.96
N ALA A 45 -2.61 13.04 14.98
CA ALA A 45 -2.02 14.35 15.15
C ALA A 45 -2.99 15.52 14.95
N THR A 46 -4.21 15.27 14.46
CA THR A 46 -5.25 16.30 14.30
C THR A 46 -6.61 15.78 14.75
N THR A 47 -7.41 16.67 15.34
CA THR A 47 -8.79 16.36 15.72
C THR A 47 -9.79 16.55 14.59
N ASN A 48 -9.38 17.20 13.50
CA ASN A 48 -10.22 17.49 12.33
C ASN A 48 -9.52 17.01 11.04
N PRO A 49 -9.36 15.69 10.85
CA PRO A 49 -8.76 15.16 9.65
C PRO A 49 -9.66 15.43 8.44
N SER A 50 -9.06 15.79 7.30
CA SER A 50 -9.78 16.10 6.08
C SER A 50 -9.09 15.54 4.85
N PHE A 51 -9.84 15.43 3.75
CA PHE A 51 -9.28 15.00 2.47
C PHE A 51 -8.15 15.91 1.99
N GLU A 52 -8.26 17.21 2.24
CA GLU A 52 -7.24 18.21 1.90
C GLU A 52 -5.94 17.93 2.65
N THR A 53 -6.01 17.59 3.95
CA THR A 53 -4.81 17.25 4.73
C THR A 53 -4.13 15.98 4.20
N VAL A 54 -4.90 14.95 3.86
CA VAL A 54 -4.37 13.73 3.22
C VAL A 54 -3.74 14.05 1.87
N THR A 55 -4.38 14.90 1.06
CA THR A 55 -3.86 15.31 -0.25
C THR A 55 -2.50 15.99 -0.14
N ALA A 56 -2.35 16.92 0.82
CA ALA A 56 -1.07 17.59 1.07
C ALA A 56 0.03 16.60 1.49
N ASP A 57 -0.32 15.63 2.33
CA ASP A 57 0.60 14.58 2.75
C ASP A 57 1.02 13.66 1.58
N LEU A 58 0.08 13.31 0.70
CA LEU A 58 0.37 12.51 -0.50
C LEU A 58 1.30 13.26 -1.47
N GLN A 59 1.18 14.58 -1.61
CA GLN A 59 2.12 15.37 -2.40
C GLN A 59 3.55 15.33 -1.83
N LEU A 60 3.70 15.30 -0.50
CA LEU A 60 5.01 15.10 0.11
C LEU A 60 5.57 13.70 -0.22
N LEU A 61 4.74 12.67 -0.19
CA LEU A 61 5.12 11.31 -0.56
C LEU A 61 5.45 11.17 -2.06
N GLN A 62 4.86 11.98 -2.93
CA GLN A 62 5.24 12.03 -4.36
C GLN A 62 6.68 12.52 -4.58
N LEU A 63 7.17 13.45 -3.76
CA LEU A 63 8.59 13.86 -3.83
C LEU A 63 9.52 12.66 -3.61
N ALA A 64 9.14 11.82 -2.66
CA ALA A 64 9.78 10.56 -2.35
C ALA A 64 9.69 9.53 -3.50
N ALA A 65 8.57 9.51 -4.22
CA ALA A 65 8.40 8.69 -5.42
C ALA A 65 9.21 9.18 -6.62
N SER A 66 9.59 10.46 -6.64
CA SER A 66 10.35 11.10 -7.73
C SER A 66 11.88 10.99 -7.59
N LEU A 67 12.37 10.24 -6.60
CA LEU A 67 13.81 10.07 -6.39
C LEU A 67 14.49 9.45 -7.61
N ASP A 68 15.66 9.98 -7.96
CA ASP A 68 16.50 9.43 -9.02
C ASP A 68 17.13 8.10 -8.56
N LEU A 69 16.49 6.98 -8.94
CA LEU A 69 16.93 5.64 -8.57
C LEU A 69 18.19 5.20 -9.32
N ALA A 70 18.63 5.90 -10.37
CA ALA A 70 19.79 5.50 -11.16
C ALA A 70 21.10 5.51 -10.36
N LYS A 71 21.14 6.26 -9.26
CA LYS A 71 22.30 6.38 -8.36
C LYS A 71 22.22 5.43 -7.16
N ALA A 72 21.15 4.66 -7.04
CA ALA A 72 20.95 3.74 -5.93
C ALA A 72 21.50 2.35 -6.26
N ASN A 73 22.07 1.70 -5.25
CA ASN A 73 22.34 0.28 -5.32
C ASN A 73 21.01 -0.46 -5.16
N HIS A 74 20.64 -1.20 -6.18
CA HIS A 74 19.39 -1.94 -6.24
C HIS A 74 19.58 -3.38 -5.73
N THR A 75 18.65 -3.84 -4.89
CA THR A 75 18.58 -5.25 -4.46
C THR A 75 17.12 -5.69 -4.40
N SER A 76 16.86 -6.94 -4.76
CA SER A 76 15.55 -7.57 -4.56
C SER A 76 15.77 -8.89 -3.82
N LYS A 77 14.93 -9.14 -2.81
CA LYS A 77 14.94 -10.40 -2.04
C LYS A 77 13.53 -10.84 -1.73
N LYS A 78 13.34 -12.15 -1.62
CA LYS A 78 12.09 -12.75 -1.17
C LYS A 78 12.22 -13.24 0.27
N ALA A 79 11.25 -12.91 1.11
CA ALA A 79 11.14 -13.40 2.48
C ALA A 79 9.71 -13.91 2.71
N GLY A 80 9.52 -15.23 2.73
CA GLY A 80 8.18 -15.81 2.78
C GLY A 80 7.31 -15.37 1.57
N ASN A 81 6.18 -14.74 1.87
CA ASN A 81 5.24 -14.21 0.87
C ASN A 81 5.53 -12.76 0.45
N HIS A 82 6.65 -12.19 0.93
CA HIS A 82 7.01 -10.80 0.70
C HIS A 82 8.14 -10.71 -0.32
N GLU A 83 7.95 -9.90 -1.35
CA GLU A 83 9.00 -9.46 -2.25
C GLU A 83 9.46 -8.08 -1.80
N ILE A 84 10.75 -7.95 -1.53
CA ILE A 84 11.36 -6.76 -0.94
C ILE A 84 12.37 -6.21 -1.94
N THR A 85 12.00 -5.11 -2.59
CA THR A 85 12.84 -4.36 -3.51
C THR A 85 13.40 -3.14 -2.77
N SER A 86 14.71 -2.96 -2.79
CA SER A 86 15.41 -1.91 -2.03
C SER A 86 16.36 -1.14 -2.91
N TRP A 87 16.29 0.19 -2.82
CA TRP A 87 17.20 1.14 -3.44
C TRP A 87 17.99 1.84 -2.33
N ILE A 88 19.30 1.57 -2.27
CA ILE A 88 20.19 2.11 -1.24
C ILE A 88 21.01 3.27 -1.82
N PHE A 89 20.93 4.43 -1.19
CA PHE A 89 21.57 5.66 -1.64
C PHE A 89 22.86 5.92 -0.83
N PRO A 90 24.04 5.94 -1.46
CA PRO A 90 25.29 6.18 -0.73
C PRO A 90 25.36 7.62 -0.18
N ASP A 91 24.87 8.58 -0.97
CA ASP A 91 24.94 10.01 -0.68
C ASP A 91 23.59 10.59 -0.23
N GLY A 92 23.58 11.85 0.22
CA GLY A 92 22.34 12.54 0.64
C GLY A 92 21.83 12.14 2.02
N ASP A 93 20.68 12.72 2.41
CA ASP A 93 20.01 12.42 3.69
C ASP A 93 19.18 11.12 3.62
N ILE A 94 18.54 10.86 2.48
CA ILE A 94 17.83 9.61 2.21
C ILE A 94 18.86 8.50 2.04
N LYS A 95 18.67 7.39 2.76
CA LYS A 95 19.57 6.23 2.78
C LYS A 95 19.00 5.01 2.11
N ALA A 96 17.69 4.82 2.20
CA ALA A 96 17.05 3.73 1.51
C ALA A 96 15.61 4.07 1.16
N LEU A 97 15.15 3.48 0.08
CA LEU A 97 13.76 3.31 -0.27
C LEU A 97 13.50 1.80 -0.38
N HIS A 98 12.50 1.30 0.33
CA HIS A 98 12.07 -0.09 0.29
C HIS A 98 10.65 -0.16 -0.24
N GLN A 99 10.39 -1.06 -1.19
CA GLN A 99 9.07 -1.50 -1.62
C GLN A 99 8.91 -2.95 -1.19
N ILE A 100 7.85 -3.22 -0.42
CA ILE A 100 7.49 -4.57 0.03
C ILE A 100 6.14 -4.91 -0.59
N GLU A 101 6.16 -5.74 -1.61
CA GLU A 101 4.95 -6.28 -2.22
C GLU A 101 4.60 -7.64 -1.59
N SER A 102 3.32 -7.88 -1.34
CA SER A 102 2.87 -9.15 -0.77
C SER A 102 1.50 -9.53 -1.31
N THR A 103 1.40 -10.77 -1.78
CA THR A 103 0.14 -11.33 -2.26
C THR A 103 -0.38 -12.34 -1.23
N ILE A 104 -1.58 -12.10 -0.71
CA ILE A 104 -2.22 -12.95 0.30
C ILE A 104 -3.55 -13.45 -0.26
N ASN A 105 -3.65 -14.77 -0.43
CA ASN A 105 -4.90 -15.44 -0.77
C ASN A 105 -5.67 -15.75 0.51
N LEU A 106 -6.91 -15.27 0.59
CA LEU A 106 -7.87 -15.60 1.63
C LEU A 106 -8.91 -16.54 1.04
N ASP A 107 -9.05 -17.71 1.65
CA ASP A 107 -10.09 -18.70 1.36
C ASP A 107 -10.61 -19.21 2.71
N THR A 108 -11.70 -18.61 3.20
CA THR A 108 -12.20 -18.84 4.55
C THR A 108 -13.72 -18.88 4.60
N VAL A 109 -14.26 -19.60 5.58
CA VAL A 109 -15.71 -19.66 5.83
C VAL A 109 -16.02 -18.95 7.13
N VAL A 110 -16.80 -17.86 7.05
CA VAL A 110 -17.24 -17.09 8.20
C VAL A 110 -18.66 -17.52 8.58
N THR A 111 -18.87 -17.80 9.86
CA THR A 111 -20.20 -18.11 10.38
C THR A 111 -20.88 -16.83 10.85
N GLN A 112 -21.91 -16.40 10.14
CA GLN A 112 -22.74 -15.25 10.54
C GLN A 112 -23.78 -15.71 11.54
N ARG A 113 -23.74 -15.15 12.75
CA ARG A 113 -24.76 -15.35 13.78
C ARG A 113 -25.72 -14.17 13.77
N TYR A 114 -27.01 -14.47 13.68
CA TYR A 114 -28.06 -13.44 13.71
C TYR A 114 -28.55 -13.24 15.14
N LEU A 115 -28.79 -11.98 15.52
CA LEU A 115 -29.37 -11.63 16.83
C LEU A 115 -30.81 -12.14 17.00
N GLU A 116 -31.52 -12.40 15.90
CA GLU A 116 -32.94 -12.79 15.89
C GLU A 116 -33.20 -14.31 15.98
N ASN A 117 -32.32 -15.09 16.63
CA ASN A 117 -32.43 -16.56 16.73
C ASN A 117 -32.55 -17.31 15.39
N ARG A 118 -32.14 -16.71 14.28
CA ARG A 118 -32.04 -17.42 12.99
C ARG A 118 -30.85 -18.38 13.02
N PRO A 119 -30.94 -19.55 12.37
CA PRO A 119 -29.80 -20.46 12.27
C PRO A 119 -28.61 -19.71 11.63
N PRO A 120 -27.38 -19.94 12.13
CA PRO A 120 -26.22 -19.27 11.59
C PRO A 120 -26.01 -19.67 10.13
N THR A 121 -25.67 -18.71 9.28
CA THR A 121 -25.31 -18.96 7.89
C THR A 121 -23.80 -19.02 7.75
N GLN A 122 -23.32 -19.86 6.85
CA GLN A 122 -21.92 -19.89 6.46
C GLN A 122 -21.76 -19.04 5.21
N LEU A 123 -20.89 -18.06 5.28
CA LEU A 123 -20.46 -17.26 4.13
C LEU A 123 -19.05 -17.69 3.75
N HIS A 124 -18.89 -18.19 2.54
CA HIS A 124 -17.56 -18.48 1.99
C HIS A 124 -16.98 -17.20 1.39
N ILE A 125 -15.86 -16.75 1.94
CA ILE A 125 -15.12 -15.58 1.47
C ILE A 125 -13.87 -16.08 0.77
N LYS A 126 -13.75 -15.71 -0.51
CA LYS A 126 -12.56 -15.98 -1.31
C LYS A 126 -12.08 -14.70 -1.96
N ASN A 127 -10.94 -14.20 -1.52
CA ASN A 127 -10.33 -12.97 -2.01
C ASN A 127 -8.82 -13.11 -2.15
N ASN A 128 -8.22 -12.27 -2.98
CA ASN A 128 -6.79 -12.12 -3.08
C ASN A 128 -6.43 -10.68 -2.77
N PHE A 129 -5.44 -10.44 -1.92
CA PHE A 129 -4.98 -9.11 -1.55
C PHE A 129 -3.56 -8.91 -2.06
N THR A 130 -3.32 -7.80 -2.75
CA THR A 130 -1.96 -7.37 -3.11
C THR A 130 -1.65 -6.10 -2.32
N PHE A 131 -0.91 -6.27 -1.22
CA PHE A 131 -0.46 -5.16 -0.41
C PHE A 131 0.88 -4.66 -0.91
N ARG A 132 1.07 -3.34 -0.89
CA ARG A 132 2.36 -2.71 -1.09
C ARG A 132 2.65 -1.76 0.05
N THR A 133 3.77 -2.01 0.72
CA THR A 133 4.33 -1.08 1.70
C THR A 133 5.56 -0.41 1.13
N TYR A 134 5.66 0.90 1.32
CA TYR A 134 6.83 1.69 0.97
C TYR A 134 7.41 2.32 2.22
N VAL A 135 8.72 2.24 2.36
CA VAL A 135 9.45 2.81 3.50
C VAL A 135 10.63 3.61 3.02
N ILE A 136 10.78 4.82 3.55
CA ILE A 136 11.94 5.66 3.31
C ILE A 136 12.72 5.81 4.61
N ALA A 137 13.99 5.43 4.54
CA ALA A 137 14.96 5.62 5.60
C ALA A 137 15.81 6.86 5.30
N THR A 138 16.06 7.67 6.33
CA THR A 138 17.04 8.76 6.31
C THR A 138 18.18 8.47 7.26
N LYS A 139 19.23 9.30 7.24
CA LYS A 139 20.36 9.21 8.18
C LYS A 139 19.93 9.20 9.64
N SER A 140 18.89 9.96 9.98
CA SER A 140 18.42 10.17 11.35
C SER A 140 17.25 9.28 11.75
N ASN A 141 16.50 8.73 10.78
CA ASN A 141 15.33 7.90 11.06
C ASN A 141 15.24 6.71 10.07
N PRO A 142 15.31 5.46 10.54
CA PRO A 142 15.20 4.28 9.66
C PRO A 142 13.81 4.11 9.02
N ILE A 143 12.77 4.77 9.54
CA ILE A 143 11.41 4.77 9.01
C ILE A 143 10.89 6.21 9.06
N LYS A 144 11.44 7.08 8.21
CA LYS A 144 11.03 8.49 8.12
C LYS A 144 9.63 8.63 7.52
N LEU A 145 9.37 7.83 6.48
CA LEU A 145 8.08 7.74 5.80
C LEU A 145 7.67 6.27 5.69
N TYR A 146 6.39 6.01 5.91
CA TYR A 146 5.76 4.71 5.72
C TYR A 146 4.46 4.92 4.93
N TYR A 147 4.21 4.08 3.93
CA TYR A 147 3.00 4.14 3.13
C TYR A 147 2.51 2.73 2.82
N LEU A 148 1.24 2.45 3.07
CA LEU A 148 0.61 1.15 2.87
C LEU A 148 -0.68 1.31 2.07
N THR A 149 -0.73 0.61 0.95
CA THR A 149 -1.89 0.51 0.06
C THR A 149 -2.22 -0.95 -0.24
N GLU A 150 -3.48 -1.22 -0.58
CA GLU A 150 -3.89 -2.47 -1.20
C GLU A 150 -4.37 -2.22 -2.62
N ALA A 151 -3.98 -3.08 -3.55
CA ALA A 151 -4.10 -2.84 -4.98
C ALA A 151 -5.52 -2.61 -5.49
N GLU A 152 -6.60 -2.95 -4.77
CA GLU A 152 -7.97 -2.68 -5.20
C GLU A 152 -8.67 -1.66 -4.29
N GLN A 153 -8.42 -1.72 -2.98
CA GLN A 153 -9.00 -0.86 -1.97
C GLN A 153 -8.40 0.55 -1.97
N GLY A 154 -7.11 0.65 -2.31
CA GLY A 154 -6.30 1.85 -2.26
C GLY A 154 -5.64 2.10 -0.91
N LEU A 155 -5.36 3.37 -0.60
CA LEU A 155 -4.60 3.80 0.57
C LEU A 155 -5.24 3.30 1.85
N LEU A 156 -4.48 2.59 2.69
CA LEU A 156 -4.92 2.09 3.98
C LEU A 156 -4.29 2.85 5.15
N LYS A 157 -3.00 3.17 5.05
CA LYS A 157 -2.23 3.79 6.14
C LYS A 157 -1.00 4.52 5.61
N TYR A 158 -0.65 5.64 6.22
CA TYR A 158 0.68 6.25 6.06
C TYR A 158 1.19 6.85 7.37
N LYS A 159 2.52 7.02 7.45
CA LYS A 159 3.20 7.70 8.56
C LYS A 159 4.22 8.68 8.01
N ILE A 160 4.24 9.87 8.59
CA ILE A 160 5.24 10.90 8.35
C ILE A 160 5.79 11.26 9.71
N GLU A 161 7.04 10.85 9.98
CA GLU A 161 7.66 10.96 11.30
C GLU A 161 6.80 10.30 12.41
N ASN A 162 6.24 11.09 13.32
CA ASN A 162 5.43 10.63 14.45
C ASN A 162 3.91 10.67 14.17
N ARG A 163 3.51 11.29 13.04
CA ARG A 163 2.11 11.36 12.63
C ARG A 163 1.75 10.12 11.83
N GLN A 164 0.63 9.51 12.18
CA GLN A 164 0.07 8.34 11.53
C GLN A 164 -1.37 8.63 11.14
N VAL A 165 -1.70 8.29 9.90
CA VAL A 165 -3.04 8.40 9.36
C VAL A 165 -3.49 7.04 8.83
N GLN A 166 -4.73 6.66 9.14
CA GLN A 166 -5.38 5.45 8.64
C GLN A 166 -6.64 5.83 7.88
N ILE A 167 -6.90 5.13 6.78
CA ILE A 167 -8.09 5.30 5.97
C ILE A 167 -8.98 4.07 6.13
N GLY A 168 -10.14 4.25 6.74
CA GLY A 168 -11.17 3.22 6.88
C GLY A 168 -12.27 3.41 5.85
N TYR A 169 -12.36 2.53 4.85
CA TYR A 169 -13.47 2.56 3.89
C TYR A 169 -14.73 1.93 4.48
N SER A 170 -15.91 2.46 4.15
CA SER A 170 -17.18 1.83 4.56
C SER A 170 -17.51 0.58 3.72
N GLY A 171 -17.03 0.53 2.47
CA GLY A 171 -17.11 -0.63 1.58
C GLY A 171 -15.76 -1.30 1.46
N LYS A 172 -15.30 -1.96 2.52
CA LYS A 172 -14.03 -2.70 2.50
C LYS A 172 -14.21 -3.99 1.72
N LYS A 173 -13.16 -4.38 0.99
CA LYS A 173 -13.00 -5.72 0.42
C LYS A 173 -13.13 -6.77 1.53
N GLU A 174 -13.99 -7.76 1.31
CA GLU A 174 -14.35 -8.73 2.35
C GLU A 174 -13.11 -9.50 2.84
N GLY A 175 -12.96 -9.60 4.16
CA GLY A 175 -11.80 -10.25 4.79
C GLY A 175 -10.54 -9.37 4.90
N LEU A 176 -10.58 -8.11 4.46
CA LEU A 176 -9.47 -7.17 4.67
C LEU A 176 -9.14 -7.01 6.16
N ASP A 177 -10.15 -6.89 7.02
CA ASP A 177 -9.98 -6.73 8.46
C ASP A 177 -9.38 -7.97 9.14
N ASP A 178 -9.50 -9.16 8.53
CA ASP A 178 -8.87 -10.39 9.02
C ASP A 178 -7.40 -10.50 8.59
N VAL A 179 -7.07 -10.02 7.39
CA VAL A 179 -5.74 -10.18 6.78
C VAL A 179 -4.81 -9.02 7.15
N LEU A 180 -5.30 -7.79 7.17
CA LEU A 180 -4.49 -6.58 7.33
C LEU A 180 -3.67 -6.57 8.64
N PRO A 181 -4.22 -6.88 9.83
CA PRO A 181 -3.43 -6.84 11.06
C PRO A 181 -2.26 -7.82 11.07
N ARG A 182 -2.46 -9.00 10.46
CA ARG A 182 -1.42 -10.00 10.31
C ARG A 182 -0.32 -9.50 9.36
N TYR A 183 -0.72 -8.97 8.20
CA TYR A 183 0.21 -8.40 7.24
C TYR A 183 1.06 -7.27 7.85
N GLU A 184 0.44 -6.33 8.56
CA GLU A 184 1.16 -5.21 9.18
C GLU A 184 2.22 -5.69 10.18
N LYS A 185 1.89 -6.72 10.97
CA LYS A 185 2.83 -7.33 11.92
C LYS A 185 4.00 -8.03 11.21
N GLU A 186 3.73 -8.75 10.13
CA GLU A 186 4.77 -9.41 9.32
C GLU A 186 5.71 -8.38 8.69
N VAL A 187 5.18 -7.28 8.14
CA VAL A 187 5.98 -6.18 7.59
C VAL A 187 6.78 -5.46 8.66
N GLU A 188 6.21 -5.19 9.83
CA GLU A 188 6.94 -4.56 10.94
C GLU A 188 8.16 -5.41 11.35
N GLN A 189 8.00 -6.73 11.45
CA GLN A 189 9.10 -7.66 11.72
C GLN A 189 10.14 -7.65 10.60
N LEU A 190 9.71 -7.62 9.33
CA LEU A 190 10.62 -7.52 8.19
C LEU A 190 11.46 -6.24 8.25
N LEU A 191 10.83 -5.09 8.50
CA LEU A 191 11.52 -3.81 8.58
C LEU A 191 12.56 -3.77 9.71
N GLN A 192 12.36 -4.51 10.80
CA GLN A 192 13.38 -4.66 11.84
C GLN A 192 14.62 -5.45 11.37
N SER A 193 14.44 -6.36 10.40
CA SER A 193 15.50 -7.20 9.84
C SER A 193 16.26 -6.60 8.66
N ILE A 194 15.72 -5.52 8.05
CA ILE A 194 16.29 -4.85 6.88
C ILE A 194 17.27 -3.72 7.30
N LYS A 195 17.38 -3.43 8.60
CA LYS A 195 18.30 -2.45 9.17
C LYS A 195 19.77 -2.82 8.97
#